data_AF-A0A0V0J4L3-F1
#
_entry.id   AF-A0A0V0J4L3-F1
#
_cell.length_a   1.000
_cell.length_b   1.000
_cell.length_c   1.000
_cell.angle_alpha   90.00
_cell.angle_beta   90.00
_cell.angle_gamma   90.00
#
_symmetry.space_group_name_H-M   'P 1'
#
loop_
_entity.id
_entity.type
_entity.pdbx_description
1 polymer ?
#
loop_
_entity_poly.entity_id
_entity_poly.type
_entity_poly.pdbx_seq_one_letter_code
_entity_poly.pdbx_strand_id
1 'polypeptide(L)'
;MLKLFRDFVFHQVDQCGAAHLDLAHIVNSLNKVESASPEKLCLVSRDGQRVIIASFAEVRQWLDNSFATLVEEHRRSLFEQQMDQQRQLDQSVAAGEAVDGTTAVGPTLEGAISLTVTNTSSGVAEDSKEAA
;
A
#
# COMPACT_ATOMS: atom_id res chain seq x y z
N MET A 1 -5.96 9.11 14.01
CA MET A 1 -5.23 10.39 13.83
C MET A 1 -5.56 11.07 12.52
N LEU A 2 -5.30 10.43 11.37
CA LEU A 2 -5.54 11.04 10.04
C LEU A 2 -6.99 11.53 9.81
N LYS A 3 -7.99 10.84 10.37
CA LYS A 3 -9.39 11.31 10.34
C LYS A 3 -9.59 12.67 11.02
N LEU A 4 -8.92 12.90 12.15
CA LEU A 4 -9.00 14.19 12.86
C LEU A 4 -8.26 15.28 12.10
N PHE A 5 -7.12 14.95 11.47
CA PHE A 5 -6.41 15.89 10.62
C PHE A 5 -7.25 16.31 9.40
N ARG A 6 -7.93 15.38 8.75
CA ARG A 6 -8.91 15.69 7.70
C ARG A 6 -10.00 16.64 8.21
N ASP A 7 -10.54 16.39 9.41
CA ASP A 7 -11.56 17.26 10.00
C ASP A 7 -10.98 18.67 10.27
N PHE A 8 -9.75 18.77 10.77
CA PHE A 8 -9.04 20.04 10.95
C PHE A 8 -8.83 20.83 9.65
N VAL A 9 -8.56 20.16 8.54
CA VAL A 9 -8.32 20.82 7.24
C VAL A 9 -9.61 21.24 6.54
N PHE A 10 -10.62 20.37 6.54
CA PHE A 10 -11.79 20.54 5.66
C PHE A 10 -13.10 20.88 6.38
N HIS A 11 -13.15 20.77 7.71
CA HIS A 11 -14.36 21.02 8.50
C HIS A 11 -14.15 22.17 9.49
N GLN A 12 -13.61 23.29 8.99
CA GLN A 12 -13.56 24.51 9.79
C GLN A 12 -14.96 25.07 9.98
N VAL A 13 -15.20 25.62 11.17
CA VAL A 13 -16.44 26.32 11.51
C VAL A 13 -16.09 27.73 11.97
N ASP A 14 -16.93 28.70 11.61
CA ASP A 14 -16.79 30.06 12.12
C ASP A 14 -17.30 30.18 13.57
N GLN A 15 -17.26 31.39 14.12
CA GLN A 15 -17.73 31.69 15.48
C GLN A 15 -19.23 31.45 15.67
N CYS A 16 -20.01 31.44 14.58
CA CYS A 16 -21.44 31.18 14.57
C CYS A 16 -21.75 29.70 14.34
N GLY A 17 -20.74 28.85 14.15
CA GLY A 17 -20.88 27.43 13.85
C GLY A 17 -21.21 27.13 12.38
N ALA A 18 -21.16 28.12 11.48
CA ALA A 18 -21.35 27.90 10.06
C ALA A 18 -20.09 27.27 9.45
N ALA A 19 -20.29 26.33 8.52
CA ALA A 19 -19.20 25.71 7.80
C ALA A 19 -18.43 26.78 7.00
N HIS A 20 -17.12 26.87 7.25
CA HIS A 20 -16.23 27.80 6.58
C HIS A 20 -15.17 27.01 5.83
N LEU A 21 -15.01 27.26 4.53
CA LEU A 21 -13.95 26.65 3.71
C LEU A 21 -12.94 27.73 3.33
N ASP A 22 -11.79 27.71 4.00
CA ASP A 22 -10.66 28.58 3.67
C ASP A 22 -9.61 27.79 2.85
N LEU A 23 -9.47 28.15 1.57
CA LEU A 23 -8.48 27.55 0.69
C LEU A 23 -7.04 27.87 1.12
N ALA A 24 -6.80 29.05 1.71
CA ALA A 24 -5.48 29.42 2.21
C ALA A 24 -5.06 28.48 3.36
N HIS A 25 -5.99 28.18 4.28
CA HIS A 25 -5.78 27.18 5.32
C HIS A 25 -5.46 25.79 4.76
N ILE A 26 -6.23 25.32 3.79
CA ILE A 26 -6.04 24.00 3.18
C ILE A 26 -4.64 23.90 2.57
N VAL A 27 -4.29 24.82 1.67
CA VAL A 27 -3.00 24.81 0.97
C VAL A 27 -1.85 24.96 1.95
N ASN A 28 -1.94 25.87 2.92
CA ASN A 28 -0.90 26.05 3.92
C ASN A 28 -0.71 24.81 4.81
N SER A 29 -1.80 24.20 5.24
CA SER A 29 -1.76 22.97 6.05
C SER A 29 -1.11 21.82 5.29
N LEU A 30 -1.45 21.63 4.02
CA LEU A 30 -0.84 20.59 3.18
C LEU A 30 0.64 20.87 2.94
N ASN A 31 1.03 22.11 2.62
CA ASN A 31 2.43 22.49 2.48
C ASN A 31 3.26 22.23 3.74
N LYS A 32 2.68 22.43 4.93
CA LYS A 32 3.32 22.11 6.22
C LYS A 32 3.49 20.61 6.45
N VAL A 33 2.52 19.79 6.03
CA VAL A 33 2.67 18.33 6.04
C VAL A 33 3.80 17.91 5.11
N GLU A 34 3.79 18.40 3.86
CA GLU A 34 4.78 18.06 2.84
C GLU A 34 6.21 18.49 3.25
N SER A 35 6.36 19.64 3.90
CA SER A 35 7.64 20.10 4.43
C SER A 35 8.04 19.46 5.77
N ALA A 36 7.21 18.57 6.33
CA ALA A 36 7.40 17.96 7.65
C ALA A 36 7.65 19.02 8.74
N SER A 37 6.85 20.08 8.75
CA SER A 37 7.04 21.20 9.68
C SER A 37 6.93 20.76 11.15
N PRO A 38 7.83 21.24 12.05
CA PRO A 38 7.74 20.97 13.49
C PRO A 38 6.61 21.74 14.18
N GLU A 39 5.93 22.63 13.46
CA GLU A 39 4.79 23.40 13.98
C GLU A 39 3.70 22.48 14.52
N LYS A 40 3.21 22.82 15.72
CA LYS A 40 2.18 22.05 16.42
C LYS A 40 0.78 22.54 16.04
N LEU A 41 -0.12 21.60 15.86
CA LEU A 41 -1.55 21.78 15.62
C LEU A 41 -2.37 21.02 16.67
N CYS A 42 -3.60 21.47 16.86
CA CYS A 42 -4.55 20.89 17.80
C CYS A 42 -5.62 20.11 17.03
N LEU A 43 -5.68 18.80 17.26
CA LEU A 43 -6.66 17.90 16.67
C LEU A 43 -7.72 17.57 17.73
N VAL A 44 -8.96 17.95 17.46
CA VAL A 44 -10.09 17.74 18.39
C VAL A 44 -11.05 16.73 17.76
N SER A 45 -11.53 15.78 18.57
CA SER A 45 -12.59 14.87 18.14
C SER A 45 -13.92 15.61 17.93
N ARG A 46 -14.79 15.08 17.07
CA ARG A 46 -16.07 15.72 16.74
C ARG A 46 -17.01 15.91 17.94
N ASP A 47 -16.89 15.06 18.95
CA ASP A 47 -17.62 15.17 20.22
C ASP A 47 -16.96 16.14 21.23
N GLY A 48 -15.81 16.73 20.87
CA GLY A 48 -15.04 17.63 21.73
C GLY A 48 -14.32 16.95 22.90
N GLN A 49 -14.45 15.62 23.07
CA GLN A 49 -13.98 14.92 24.27
C GLN A 49 -12.49 14.61 24.26
N ARG A 50 -11.87 14.56 23.08
CA ARG A 50 -10.46 14.19 22.92
C ARG A 50 -9.72 15.27 22.17
N VAL A 51 -8.62 15.71 22.77
CA VAL A 51 -7.71 16.70 22.20
C VAL A 51 -6.34 16.05 22.06
N ILE A 52 -5.73 16.21 20.90
CA ILE A 52 -4.41 15.69 20.59
C ILE A 52 -3.58 16.83 20.00
N ILE A 53 -2.46 17.12 20.64
CA ILE A 53 -1.48 18.08 20.14
C ILE A 53 -0.42 17.29 19.37
N ALA A 54 -0.24 17.62 18.09
CA ALA A 54 0.70 16.94 17.20
C ALA A 54 1.37 17.95 16.26
N SER A 55 2.50 17.59 15.67
CA SER A 55 3.18 18.38 14.65
C SER A 55 2.76 17.95 13.25
N PHE A 56 2.95 18.83 12.26
CA PHE A 56 2.76 18.45 10.87
C PHE A 56 3.74 17.34 10.43
N ALA A 57 4.94 17.28 11.02
CA ALA A 57 5.88 16.17 10.85
C ALA A 57 5.29 14.82 11.30
N GLU A 58 4.62 14.78 12.47
CA GLU A 58 3.94 13.58 12.96
C GLU A 58 2.78 13.17 12.04
N VAL A 59 2.03 14.15 11.50
CA VAL A 59 0.97 13.89 10.52
C VAL A 59 1.51 13.24 9.26
N ARG A 60 2.62 13.76 8.71
CA ARG A 60 3.31 13.15 7.56
C ARG A 60 3.71 11.71 7.85
N GLN A 61 4.34 11.47 9.01
CA GLN A 61 4.72 10.12 9.41
C GLN A 61 3.52 9.16 9.46
N TRP A 62 2.37 9.62 10.00
CA TRP A 62 1.16 8.79 10.02
C TRP A 62 0.61 8.49 8.62
N LEU A 63 0.71 9.45 7.69
CA LEU A 63 0.32 9.25 6.29
C LEU A 63 1.22 8.21 5.62
N ASP A 64 2.54 8.40 5.71
CA ASP A 64 3.53 7.53 5.09
C ASP A 64 3.40 6.09 5.62
N ASN A 65 3.28 5.94 6.94
CA ASN A 65 3.10 4.63 7.57
C ASN A 65 1.79 3.96 7.14
N SER A 66 0.68 4.70 7.16
CA SER A 66 -0.62 4.15 6.78
C SER A 66 -0.63 3.70 5.32
N PHE A 67 0.00 4.47 4.43
CA PHE A 67 0.08 4.12 3.02
C PHE A 67 1.02 2.93 2.79
N ALA A 68 2.20 2.91 3.43
CA ALA A 68 3.14 1.81 3.35
C ALA A 68 2.52 0.48 3.80
N THR A 69 1.73 0.48 4.89
CA THR A 69 1.00 -0.71 5.33
C THR A 69 0.03 -1.22 4.26
N LEU A 70 -0.73 -0.34 3.61
CA LEU A 70 -1.67 -0.75 2.56
C LEU A 70 -0.95 -1.35 1.34
N VAL A 71 0.18 -0.78 0.95
CA VAL A 71 1.00 -1.31 -0.15
C VAL A 71 1.58 -2.68 0.21
N GLU A 72 2.08 -2.84 1.44
CA GLU A 72 2.59 -4.11 1.97
C GLU A 72 1.50 -5.20 1.99
N GLU A 73 0.33 -4.89 2.54
CA GLU A 73 -0.80 -5.81 2.60
C GLU A 73 -1.26 -6.24 1.21
N HIS A 74 -1.32 -5.30 0.26
CA HIS A 74 -1.66 -5.62 -1.13
C HIS A 74 -0.67 -6.60 -1.75
N ARG A 75 0.64 -6.36 -1.57
CA ARG A 75 1.68 -7.24 -2.10
C ARG A 75 1.64 -8.63 -1.46
N ARG A 76 1.39 -8.71 -0.14
CA ARG A 76 1.24 -9.98 0.57
C ARG A 76 0.08 -10.79 0.02
N SER A 77 -1.07 -10.13 -0.21
CA SER A 77 -2.25 -10.77 -0.80
C SER A 77 -1.96 -11.36 -2.19
N LEU A 78 -1.19 -10.68 -3.03
CA LEU A 78 -0.79 -11.21 -4.34
C LEU A 78 0.09 -12.46 -4.22
N PHE A 79 1.05 -12.48 -3.28
CA PHE A 79 1.88 -13.67 -3.06
C PHE A 79 1.07 -14.85 -2.49
N GLU A 80 0.15 -14.58 -1.58
CA GLU A 80 -0.77 -15.59 -1.03
C GLU A 80 -1.62 -16.20 -2.16
N GLN A 81 -2.21 -15.36 -3.02
CA GLN A 81 -2.98 -15.82 -4.17
C GLN A 81 -2.15 -16.67 -5.15
N GLN A 82 -0.91 -16.27 -5.43
CA GLN A 82 -0.02 -17.01 -6.31
C GLN A 82 0.36 -18.38 -5.72
N MET A 83 0.66 -18.45 -4.42
CA MET A 83 0.99 -19.69 -3.73
C MET A 83 -0.20 -20.65 -3.68
N ASP A 84 -1.40 -20.13 -3.46
CA ASP A 84 -2.62 -20.95 -3.46
C ASP A 84 -2.98 -21.45 -4.86
N GLN A 85 -2.70 -20.66 -5.89
CA GLN A 85 -2.83 -21.09 -7.28
C GLN A 85 -1.84 -22.22 -7.61
N GLN A 86 -0.57 -22.10 -7.21
CA GLN A 86 0.42 -23.17 -7.43
C GLN A 86 0.07 -24.45 -6.68
N ARG A 87 -0.35 -24.35 -5.41
CA ARG A 87 -0.79 -25.52 -4.64
C ARG A 87 -1.95 -26.26 -5.29
N GLN A 88 -2.92 -25.52 -5.86
CA GLN A 88 -4.04 -26.13 -6.58
C GLN A 88 -3.55 -26.88 -7.84
N LEU A 89 -2.60 -26.32 -8.58
CA LEU A 89 -1.99 -26.99 -9.74
C LEU A 89 -1.27 -28.28 -9.32
N ASP A 90 -0.40 -28.23 -8.32
CA ASP A 90 0.35 -29.40 -7.86
C ASP A 90 -0.58 -30.52 -7.34
N GLN A 91 -1.65 -30.14 -6.64
CA GLN A 91 -2.63 -31.09 -6.10
C GLN A 91 -3.49 -31.74 -7.20
N SER A 92 -3.76 -31.02 -8.30
CA SER A 92 -4.44 -31.58 -9.47
C SER A 92 -3.58 -32.59 -10.24
N VAL A 93 -2.26 -32.38 -10.29
CA VAL A 93 -1.30 -33.30 -10.93
C VAL A 93 -1.18 -34.58 -10.10
N ALA A 94 -1.04 -34.46 -8.78
CA ALA A 94 -0.98 -35.60 -7.86
C ALA A 94 -2.28 -36.44 -7.84
N ALA A 95 -3.44 -35.80 -8.05
CA ALA A 95 -4.70 -36.53 -8.23
C ALA A 95 -4.81 -37.24 -9.60
N GLY A 96 -4.14 -36.72 -10.63
CA GLY A 96 -4.10 -37.30 -11.98
C GLY A 96 -3.14 -38.48 -12.14
N GLU A 97 -2.08 -38.56 -11.34
CA GLU A 97 -1.13 -39.70 -11.35
C GLU A 97 -1.67 -40.98 -10.67
N ALA A 98 -2.84 -40.92 -10.04
CA ALA A 98 -3.50 -42.09 -9.45
C ALA A 98 -4.28 -42.95 -10.48
N VAL A 99 -4.26 -42.61 -11.78
CA VAL A 99 -4.98 -43.36 -12.83
C VAL A 99 -3.99 -43.88 -13.86
N ASP A 100 -3.47 -45.09 -13.62
CA ASP A 100 -2.92 -45.93 -14.69
C ASP A 100 -4.07 -46.39 -15.60
N GLY A 101 -3.93 -46.12 -16.88
CA GLY A 101 -4.64 -46.82 -17.94
C GLY A 101 -5.51 -45.97 -18.87
N THR A 102 -4.88 -45.55 -19.97
CA THR A 102 -5.47 -45.51 -21.34
C THR A 102 -6.01 -44.17 -21.88
N THR A 103 -5.28 -43.71 -22.92
CA THR A 103 -5.66 -42.88 -24.08
C THR A 103 -5.67 -41.36 -23.97
N ALA A 104 -4.67 -40.78 -24.64
CA ALA A 104 -4.53 -39.38 -25.00
C ALA A 104 -5.61 -38.91 -25.99
N VAL A 105 -6.20 -37.73 -25.73
CA VAL A 105 -6.53 -36.70 -26.74
C VAL A 105 -6.52 -35.35 -26.01
N GLY A 106 -5.59 -34.46 -26.38
CA GLY A 106 -5.59 -33.06 -25.93
C GLY A 106 -6.58 -32.19 -26.70
N PRO A 107 -6.94 -31.02 -26.16
CA PRO A 107 -6.91 -29.83 -27.02
C PRO A 107 -6.31 -28.59 -26.37
N THR A 108 -5.52 -27.90 -27.18
CA THR A 108 -5.60 -26.46 -27.50
C THR A 108 -5.59 -25.44 -26.36
N LEU A 109 -4.36 -24.98 -26.08
CA LEU A 109 -3.91 -23.59 -25.99
C LEU A 109 -4.99 -22.49 -26.12
N GLU A 110 -5.43 -21.87 -25.02
CA GLU A 110 -5.77 -20.43 -24.99
C GLU A 110 -5.58 -19.88 -23.58
N GLY A 111 -4.92 -18.71 -23.48
CA GLY A 111 -5.11 -17.80 -22.35
C GLY A 111 -3.96 -17.56 -21.39
N ALA A 112 -2.69 -17.73 -21.79
CA ALA A 112 -1.57 -17.23 -20.98
C ALA A 112 -1.25 -15.77 -21.34
N ILE A 113 -1.96 -14.81 -20.72
CA ILE A 113 -1.42 -13.45 -20.61
C ILE A 113 -0.39 -13.42 -19.48
N SER A 114 0.84 -13.74 -19.85
CA SER A 114 2.02 -13.58 -18.99
C SER A 114 2.29 -12.08 -18.80
N LEU A 115 1.84 -11.53 -17.67
CA LEU A 115 2.37 -10.25 -17.17
C LEU A 115 3.79 -10.51 -16.67
N THR A 116 4.74 -10.36 -17.59
CA THR A 116 6.17 -10.39 -17.27
C THR A 116 6.49 -9.17 -16.40
N VAL A 117 6.55 -9.39 -15.09
CA VAL A 117 7.15 -8.43 -14.16
C VAL A 117 8.66 -8.44 -14.46
N THR A 118 9.14 -7.40 -15.15
CA THR A 118 10.57 -7.18 -15.32
C THR A 118 11.17 -6.81 -13.97
N ASN A 119 11.71 -7.81 -13.30
CA ASN A 119 12.52 -7.61 -12.10
C ASN A 119 13.82 -6.94 -12.54
N THR A 120 13.93 -5.63 -12.38
CA THR A 120 15.20 -4.90 -12.55
C THR A 120 16.06 -5.12 -11.31
N SER A 121 16.59 -6.33 -11.15
CA SER A 121 17.75 -6.54 -10.29
C SER A 121 19.00 -6.22 -11.09
N SER A 122 19.49 -4.99 -10.94
CA SER A 122 20.88 -4.66 -11.20
C SER A 122 21.77 -5.62 -10.40
N GLY A 123 22.34 -6.59 -11.10
CA GLY A 123 23.33 -7.53 -10.58
C GLY A 123 24.36 -7.77 -11.67
N VAL A 124 25.41 -6.94 -11.68
CA VAL A 124 26.64 -7.26 -12.41
C VAL A 124 27.48 -8.09 -11.45
N ALA A 125 27.55 -9.39 -11.73
CA ALA A 125 28.44 -10.33 -11.07
C ALA A 125 29.83 -10.29 -11.71
N GLU A 126 30.83 -10.36 -10.84
CA GLU A 126 32.09 -11.11 -10.93
C GLU A 126 32.92 -11.07 -12.23
N ASP A 127 34.18 -10.65 -12.10
CA ASP A 127 35.28 -11.31 -12.79
C ASP A 127 36.35 -11.71 -11.77
N SER A 128 36.46 -13.02 -11.57
CA SER A 128 37.59 -13.65 -10.89
C SER A 128 38.60 -14.06 -11.95
N LYS A 129 39.84 -13.57 -11.86
CA LYS A 129 40.97 -14.31 -12.45
C LYS A 129 42.27 -14.15 -11.66
N GLU A 130 42.61 -15.27 -11.05
CA GLU A 130 43.91 -15.74 -10.60
C GLU A 130 45.00 -15.62 -11.68
N ALA A 131 46.20 -15.13 -11.32
CA ALA A 131 47.51 -15.76 -11.57
C ALA A 131 48.69 -14.76 -11.47
N ALA A 132 49.73 -15.21 -10.75
CA ALA A 132 51.13 -14.75 -10.67
C ALA A 132 51.46 -13.54 -9.77
#